data_AF-A0A2D5MTJ2-F1
#
_entry.id   AF-A0A2D5MTJ2-F1
#
_cell.length_a   1.000
_cell.length_b   1.000
_cell.length_c   1.000
_cell.angle_alpha   90.00
_cell.angle_beta   90.00
_cell.angle_gamma   90.00
#
_symmetry.space_group_name_H-M   'P 1'
#
loop_
_entity.id
_entity.type
_entity.pdbx_description
1 polymer ?
#
loop_
_entity_poly.entity_id
_entity_poly.type
_entity_poly.pdbx_seq_one_letter_code
_entity_poly.pdbx_strand_id
1 'polypeptide(L)'
;MTKVIDQDSVFRKFNFSSTITAEDNQNAIAIVKSIIDEGNYWENSPKYQTKENIFGRPEPLWLKYRMSFLFSVFMYFGREVKVGNMQAWSFMTNKEGAEDRERLWHHHQHKPQPKSMSGIMYLEIPDDVQDRDLCGTEFAPNGPKNDGKFFVKPDDYTWLIYPSEYWHRPAAPQSDKYRYIIAADVEILS
;
A
#
# COMPACT_ATOMS: atom_id res chain seq x y z
N MET A 1 -12.57 19.03 10.81
CA MET A 1 -12.62 18.46 9.44
C MET A 1 -11.46 17.49 9.30
N THR A 2 -11.69 16.35 8.68
CA THR A 2 -10.63 15.40 8.33
C THR A 2 -9.71 16.05 7.29
N LYS A 3 -8.39 16.10 7.56
CA LYS A 3 -7.43 16.64 6.61
C LYS A 3 -7.15 15.59 5.53
N VAL A 4 -7.22 16.01 4.28
CA VAL A 4 -6.90 15.18 3.11
C VAL A 4 -5.87 15.94 2.28
N ILE A 5 -4.82 15.25 1.85
CA ILE A 5 -3.79 15.80 0.96
C ILE A 5 -3.67 14.93 -0.29
N ASP A 6 -3.21 15.53 -1.38
CA ASP A 6 -2.84 14.78 -2.58
C ASP A 6 -1.48 14.10 -2.39
N GLN A 7 -0.44 14.90 -2.16
CA GLN A 7 0.92 14.49 -1.83
C GLN A 7 1.66 15.68 -1.19
N ASP A 8 2.85 15.45 -0.65
CA ASP A 8 3.76 16.50 -0.19
C ASP A 8 5.24 16.09 -0.40
N SER A 9 6.18 16.79 0.24
CA SER A 9 7.61 16.50 0.11
C SER A 9 8.04 15.16 0.73
N VAL A 10 7.21 14.55 1.58
CA VAL A 10 7.47 13.31 2.32
C VAL A 10 6.62 12.14 1.80
N PHE A 11 5.37 12.40 1.45
CA PHE A 11 4.41 11.43 0.93
C PHE A 11 4.23 11.70 -0.56
N ARG A 12 5.01 11.03 -1.40
CA ARG A 12 5.14 11.35 -2.84
C ARG A 12 4.48 10.31 -3.72
N LYS A 13 3.86 10.77 -4.81
CA LYS A 13 3.17 9.90 -5.77
C LYS A 13 3.95 9.75 -7.07
N PHE A 14 3.92 8.55 -7.63
CA PHE A 14 4.54 8.22 -8.91
C PHE A 14 3.57 7.39 -9.76
N ASN A 15 3.11 7.98 -10.87
CA ASN A 15 2.08 7.40 -11.73
C ASN A 15 2.69 6.54 -12.83
N PHE A 16 2.12 5.35 -13.05
CA PHE A 16 2.57 4.34 -14.01
C PHE A 16 1.46 3.92 -14.99
N SER A 17 0.44 4.75 -15.19
CA SER A 17 -0.69 4.48 -16.09
C SER A 17 -0.29 4.23 -17.55
N SER A 18 0.92 4.65 -17.96
CA SER A 18 1.48 4.34 -19.28
C SER A 18 2.07 2.92 -19.41
N THR A 19 2.23 2.20 -18.31
CA THR A 19 2.89 0.87 -18.26
C THR A 19 2.07 -0.20 -17.52
N ILE A 20 1.27 0.20 -16.54
CA ILE A 20 0.34 -0.65 -15.79
C ILE A 20 -1.06 -0.32 -16.30
N THR A 21 -1.78 -1.35 -16.71
CA THR A 21 -3.11 -1.23 -17.33
C THR A 21 -4.20 -1.77 -16.42
N ALA A 22 -5.47 -1.49 -16.78
CA ALA A 22 -6.61 -2.10 -16.11
C ALA A 22 -6.55 -3.64 -16.16
N GLU A 23 -6.09 -4.23 -17.27
CA GLU A 23 -5.92 -5.68 -17.40
C GLU A 23 -4.85 -6.21 -16.42
N ASP A 24 -3.74 -5.49 -16.24
CA ASP A 24 -2.73 -5.85 -15.24
C ASP A 24 -3.32 -5.85 -13.82
N ASN A 25 -4.17 -4.87 -13.48
CA ASN A 25 -4.84 -4.82 -12.17
C ASN A 25 -5.83 -5.98 -12.01
N GLN A 26 -6.67 -6.25 -13.01
CA GLN A 26 -7.64 -7.36 -12.95
C GLN A 26 -6.96 -8.71 -12.81
N ASN A 27 -5.85 -8.94 -13.53
CA ASN A 27 -5.05 -10.15 -13.39
C ASN A 27 -4.38 -10.25 -12.01
N ALA A 28 -3.84 -9.14 -11.47
CA ALA A 28 -3.30 -9.11 -10.12
C ALA A 28 -4.37 -9.45 -9.06
N ILE A 29 -5.56 -8.85 -9.19
CA ILE A 29 -6.70 -9.10 -8.28
C ILE A 29 -7.12 -10.57 -8.34
N ALA A 30 -7.23 -11.16 -9.54
CA ALA A 30 -7.61 -12.56 -9.70
C ALA A 30 -6.61 -13.50 -8.99
N ILE A 31 -5.31 -13.24 -9.12
CA ILE A 31 -4.26 -14.03 -8.44
C ILE A 31 -4.35 -13.83 -6.92
N VAL A 32 -4.44 -12.58 -6.45
CA VAL A 32 -4.59 -12.26 -5.02
C VAL A 32 -5.81 -12.96 -4.42
N LYS A 33 -6.93 -12.94 -5.13
CA LYS A 33 -8.14 -13.62 -4.68
C LYS A 33 -7.93 -15.13 -4.60
N SER A 34 -7.25 -15.75 -5.57
CA SER A 34 -6.90 -17.18 -5.51
C SER A 34 -6.06 -17.51 -4.28
N ILE A 35 -5.00 -16.73 -4.01
CA ILE A 35 -4.12 -16.90 -2.83
C ILE A 35 -4.95 -16.85 -1.53
N ILE A 36 -5.90 -15.92 -1.46
CA ILE A 36 -6.75 -15.74 -0.28
C ILE A 36 -7.78 -16.88 -0.17
N ASP A 37 -8.44 -17.27 -1.27
CA ASP A 37 -9.40 -18.37 -1.32
C ASP A 37 -8.74 -19.71 -0.93
N GLU A 38 -7.45 -19.89 -1.23
CA GLU A 38 -6.63 -21.04 -0.84
C GLU A 38 -6.19 -21.01 0.64
N GLY A 39 -6.55 -19.97 1.40
CA GLY A 39 -6.18 -19.82 2.81
C GLY A 39 -4.76 -19.33 3.06
N ASN A 40 -4.04 -18.88 2.01
CA ASN A 40 -2.67 -18.39 2.11
C ASN A 40 -2.60 -16.90 2.53
N TYR A 41 -3.35 -16.57 3.58
CA TYR A 41 -3.43 -15.22 4.13
C TYR A 41 -3.29 -15.19 5.66
N TRP A 42 -2.90 -14.06 6.19
CA TRP A 42 -2.87 -13.73 7.60
C TRP A 42 -4.27 -13.43 8.12
N GLU A 43 -4.67 -14.13 9.17
CA GLU A 43 -5.94 -13.88 9.85
C GLU A 43 -5.85 -12.70 10.83
N ASN A 44 -4.62 -12.27 11.15
CA ASN A 44 -4.37 -11.07 11.94
C ASN A 44 -4.43 -9.79 11.10
N SER A 45 -4.59 -8.67 11.80
CA SER A 45 -4.74 -7.32 11.24
C SER A 45 -3.61 -6.89 10.29
N PRO A 46 -3.89 -6.50 9.02
CA PRO A 46 -5.19 -6.56 8.34
C PRO A 46 -5.52 -7.99 7.84
N LYS A 47 -6.76 -8.44 8.10
CA LYS A 47 -7.28 -9.72 7.62
C LYS A 47 -7.16 -9.79 6.09
N TYR A 48 -6.88 -11.00 5.58
CA TYR A 48 -6.68 -11.28 4.14
C TYR A 48 -5.40 -10.70 3.54
N GLN A 49 -4.42 -10.34 4.36
CA GLN A 49 -3.07 -10.07 3.88
C GLN A 49 -2.38 -11.35 3.41
N THR A 50 -1.90 -11.39 2.17
CA THR A 50 -1.17 -12.54 1.63
C THR A 50 0.05 -12.87 2.48
N LYS A 51 0.27 -14.15 2.78
CA LYS A 51 1.48 -14.60 3.53
C LYS A 51 2.73 -14.62 2.66
N GLU A 52 2.56 -14.94 1.40
CA GLU A 52 3.64 -14.98 0.42
C GLU A 52 4.04 -13.59 -0.08
N ASN A 53 5.31 -13.48 -0.49
CA ASN A 53 5.81 -12.28 -1.13
C ASN A 53 5.35 -12.25 -2.59
N ILE A 54 4.38 -11.40 -2.92
CA ILE A 54 3.80 -11.34 -4.28
C ILE A 54 4.82 -10.90 -5.33
N PHE A 55 5.85 -10.14 -4.96
CA PHE A 55 6.96 -9.80 -5.86
C PHE A 55 7.95 -10.94 -6.12
N GLY A 56 7.85 -12.04 -5.37
CA GLY A 56 8.60 -13.27 -5.58
C GLY A 56 7.89 -14.27 -6.50
N ARG A 57 6.64 -14.01 -6.88
CA ARG A 57 5.87 -14.89 -7.77
C ARG A 57 6.36 -14.81 -9.23
N PRO A 58 6.17 -15.89 -10.02
CA PRO A 58 6.74 -15.98 -11.36
C PRO A 58 5.96 -15.23 -12.44
N GLU A 59 4.71 -14.81 -12.21
CA GLU A 59 3.91 -14.17 -13.25
C GLU A 59 4.51 -12.82 -13.68
N PRO A 60 4.62 -12.52 -14.99
CA PRO A 60 5.28 -11.31 -15.48
C PRO A 60 4.71 -9.98 -14.97
N LEU A 61 3.43 -9.93 -14.61
CA LEU A 61 2.81 -8.72 -14.07
C LEU A 61 3.49 -8.27 -12.75
N TRP A 62 3.94 -9.22 -11.92
CA TRP A 62 4.63 -8.88 -10.66
C TRP A 62 5.98 -8.21 -10.90
N LEU A 63 6.65 -8.52 -12.02
CA LEU A 63 7.84 -7.79 -12.44
C LEU A 63 7.53 -6.33 -12.75
N LYS A 64 6.39 -6.01 -13.39
CA LYS A 64 5.97 -4.63 -13.66
C LYS A 64 5.75 -3.85 -12.34
N TYR A 65 5.01 -4.42 -11.39
CA TYR A 65 4.78 -3.79 -10.09
C TYR A 65 6.07 -3.63 -9.28
N ARG A 66 6.94 -4.65 -9.26
CA ARG A 66 8.22 -4.61 -8.57
C ARG A 66 9.15 -3.52 -9.12
N MET A 67 9.28 -3.44 -10.44
CA MET A 67 10.15 -2.45 -11.08
C MET A 67 9.59 -1.04 -10.95
N SER A 68 8.26 -0.84 -11.04
CA SER A 68 7.65 0.47 -10.81
C SER A 68 7.80 0.94 -9.36
N PHE A 69 7.69 0.03 -8.38
CA PHE A 69 7.97 0.36 -6.97
C PHE A 69 9.43 0.81 -6.77
N LEU A 70 10.40 0.01 -7.22
CA LEU A 70 11.82 0.36 -7.10
C LEU A 70 12.16 1.67 -7.82
N PHE A 71 11.62 1.89 -9.02
CA PHE A 71 11.78 3.15 -9.74
C PHE A 71 11.22 4.33 -8.94
N SER A 72 10.04 4.17 -8.33
CA SER A 72 9.43 5.19 -7.47
C SER A 72 10.31 5.53 -6.27
N VAL A 73 10.96 4.53 -5.66
CA VAL A 73 11.93 4.75 -4.58
C VAL A 73 13.15 5.53 -5.07
N PHE A 74 13.70 5.21 -6.24
CA PHE A 74 14.83 5.97 -6.79
C PHE A 74 14.45 7.42 -7.12
N MET A 75 13.26 7.63 -7.68
CA MET A 75 12.73 8.96 -7.95
C MET A 75 12.40 9.74 -6.67
N TYR A 76 12.05 9.05 -5.59
CA TYR A 76 11.93 9.64 -4.26
C TYR A 76 13.27 10.25 -3.81
N PHE A 77 14.38 9.52 -3.98
CA PHE A 77 15.71 10.00 -3.63
C PHE A 77 16.36 10.91 -4.69
N GLY A 78 15.81 10.99 -5.90
CA GLY A 78 16.40 11.70 -7.03
C GLY A 78 17.65 11.03 -7.60
N ARG A 79 17.92 9.78 -7.21
CA ARG A 79 19.06 8.97 -7.64
C ARG A 79 18.79 7.49 -7.35
N GLU A 80 19.55 6.62 -8.01
CA GLU A 80 19.61 5.23 -7.60
C GLU A 80 20.23 5.13 -6.19
N VAL A 81 19.60 4.30 -5.35
CA VAL A 81 20.09 3.96 -4.01
C VAL A 81 20.26 2.46 -3.92
N LYS A 82 21.25 2.03 -3.12
CA LYS A 82 21.46 0.60 -2.88
C LYS A 82 20.30 0.07 -2.04
N VAL A 83 19.65 -0.98 -2.52
CA VAL A 83 18.51 -1.60 -1.84
C VAL A 83 18.88 -2.95 -1.23
N GLY A 84 18.25 -3.27 -0.09
CA GLY A 84 18.42 -4.52 0.64
C GLY A 84 17.22 -5.44 0.46
N ASN A 85 16.75 -6.02 1.58
CA ASN A 85 15.58 -6.87 1.54
C ASN A 85 14.35 -6.09 1.07
N MET A 86 13.54 -6.75 0.26
CA MET A 86 12.29 -6.23 -0.25
C MET A 86 11.18 -7.27 -0.06
N GLN A 87 10.04 -6.82 0.41
CA GLN A 87 8.84 -7.62 0.57
C GLN A 87 7.65 -6.87 0.00
N ALA A 88 6.74 -7.60 -0.63
CA ALA A 88 5.46 -7.06 -1.05
C ALA A 88 4.35 -8.05 -0.71
N TRP A 89 3.19 -7.51 -0.38
CA TRP A 89 1.98 -8.28 -0.10
C TRP A 89 0.77 -7.54 -0.64
N SER A 90 -0.33 -8.26 -0.76
CA SER A 90 -1.63 -7.68 -1.08
C SER A 90 -2.59 -7.99 0.06
N PHE A 91 -3.63 -7.18 0.20
CA PHE A 91 -4.77 -7.53 1.03
C PHE A 91 -6.06 -6.96 0.44
N MET A 92 -7.20 -7.49 0.88
CA MET A 92 -8.51 -7.06 0.44
C MET A 92 -9.42 -6.72 1.63
N THR A 93 -10.17 -5.63 1.51
CA THR A 93 -11.07 -5.16 2.58
C THR A 93 -12.43 -4.74 2.03
N ASN A 94 -13.49 -5.05 2.77
CA ASN A 94 -14.85 -4.54 2.58
C ASN A 94 -15.48 -4.25 3.95
N LYS A 95 -16.72 -3.75 3.97
CA LYS A 95 -17.46 -3.46 5.20
C LYS A 95 -17.67 -4.68 6.10
N GLU A 96 -17.96 -5.85 5.52
CA GLU A 96 -18.19 -7.09 6.28
C GLU A 96 -16.95 -7.53 7.07
N GLY A 97 -15.77 -7.43 6.46
CA GLY A 97 -14.49 -7.75 7.08
C GLY A 97 -13.85 -6.61 7.87
N ALA A 98 -14.57 -5.53 8.16
CA ALA A 98 -14.00 -4.35 8.81
C ALA A 98 -13.53 -4.66 10.23
N GLU A 99 -12.27 -4.36 10.51
CA GLU A 99 -11.66 -4.52 11.84
C GLU A 99 -11.77 -3.22 12.66
N ASP A 100 -11.54 -3.35 13.97
CA ASP A 100 -11.42 -2.20 14.86
C ASP A 100 -10.27 -1.30 14.41
N ARG A 101 -10.63 -0.08 13.97
CA ARG A 101 -9.70 0.89 13.39
C ARG A 101 -8.59 1.30 14.33
N GLU A 102 -8.82 1.28 15.64
CA GLU A 102 -7.82 1.69 16.63
C GLU A 102 -6.72 0.64 16.81
N ARG A 103 -6.96 -0.60 16.37
CA ARG A 103 -5.98 -1.69 16.38
C ARG A 103 -5.12 -1.75 15.12
N LEU A 104 -5.47 -0.96 14.10
CA LEU A 104 -4.83 -0.97 12.79
C LEU A 104 -3.65 0.00 12.66
N TRP A 105 -3.34 0.81 13.67
CA TRP A 105 -2.17 1.69 13.60
C TRP A 105 -0.88 0.88 13.68
N HIS A 106 0.02 1.09 12.72
CA HIS A 106 1.35 0.45 12.67
C HIS A 106 2.35 1.29 11.86
N HIS A 107 3.61 0.87 11.87
CA HIS A 107 4.68 1.32 10.96
C HIS A 107 5.57 0.12 10.63
N HIS A 108 6.33 0.17 9.54
CA HIS A 108 7.14 -0.95 9.06
C HIS A 108 8.64 -0.83 9.43
N GLN A 109 9.06 0.31 10.00
CA GLN A 109 10.42 0.47 10.53
C GLN A 109 10.61 -0.24 11.88
N HIS A 110 10.83 -1.57 11.86
CA HIS A 110 10.97 -2.36 13.10
C HIS A 110 12.38 -2.31 13.73
N LYS A 111 13.39 -1.86 12.98
CA LYS A 111 14.79 -1.72 13.44
C LYS A 111 15.28 -0.29 13.19
N PRO A 112 16.24 0.25 13.95
CA PRO A 112 16.77 1.60 13.67
C PRO A 112 17.50 1.72 12.32
N GLN A 113 18.17 0.64 11.89
CA GLN A 113 18.87 0.51 10.62
C GLN A 113 18.75 -0.93 10.08
N PRO A 114 18.81 -1.12 8.75
CA PRO A 114 18.76 -0.07 7.71
C PRO A 114 17.42 0.68 7.74
N LYS A 115 17.39 1.91 7.23
CA LYS A 115 16.14 2.63 7.00
C LYS A 115 15.36 1.97 5.86
N SER A 116 14.04 2.02 5.92
CA SER A 116 13.17 1.44 4.90
C SER A 116 12.24 2.48 4.27
N MET A 117 11.88 2.23 3.02
CA MET A 117 10.82 2.94 2.31
C MET A 117 9.65 1.99 2.09
N SER A 118 8.45 2.51 2.28
CA SER A 118 7.19 1.81 2.04
C SER A 118 6.48 2.39 0.83
N GLY A 119 5.68 1.55 0.17
CA GLY A 119 4.89 1.89 -0.99
C GLY A 119 3.51 1.27 -0.92
N ILE A 120 2.48 2.01 -1.38
CA ILE A 120 1.12 1.49 -1.55
C ILE A 120 0.63 1.85 -2.95
N MET A 121 0.05 0.87 -3.66
CA MET A 121 -0.68 1.07 -4.90
C MET A 121 -2.07 0.44 -4.79
N TYR A 122 -3.10 1.18 -5.16
CA TYR A 122 -4.47 0.67 -5.20
C TYR A 122 -4.68 -0.08 -6.53
N LEU A 123 -5.08 -1.35 -6.43
CA LEU A 123 -5.47 -2.15 -7.60
C LEU A 123 -6.92 -1.90 -7.97
N GLU A 124 -7.78 -1.76 -6.96
CA GLU A 124 -9.21 -1.50 -7.12
C GLU A 124 -9.72 -0.75 -5.88
N ILE A 125 -10.43 0.34 -6.11
CA ILE A 125 -11.32 0.96 -5.12
C ILE A 125 -12.72 0.93 -5.71
N PRO A 126 -13.70 0.31 -5.03
CA PRO A 126 -15.07 0.23 -5.52
C PRO A 126 -15.64 1.58 -5.93
N ASP A 127 -16.44 1.58 -6.98
CA ASP A 127 -17.10 2.76 -7.56
C ASP A 127 -18.21 3.33 -6.67
N ASP A 128 -18.75 2.52 -5.77
CA ASP A 128 -19.86 2.85 -4.86
C ASP A 128 -19.40 3.34 -3.47
N VAL A 129 -18.12 3.67 -3.31
CA VAL A 129 -17.62 4.33 -2.08
C VAL A 129 -18.25 5.72 -1.92
N GLN A 130 -18.50 6.12 -0.68
CA GLN A 130 -19.17 7.38 -0.36
C GLN A 130 -18.26 8.60 -0.65
N ASP A 131 -16.97 8.46 -0.35
CA ASP A 131 -15.96 9.47 -0.55
C ASP A 131 -14.61 8.78 -0.88
N ARG A 132 -14.24 8.83 -2.17
CA ARG A 132 -13.01 8.23 -2.68
C ARG A 132 -11.76 8.89 -2.11
N ASP A 133 -11.80 10.18 -1.79
CA ASP A 133 -10.66 10.91 -1.22
C ASP A 133 -10.30 10.38 0.18
N LEU A 134 -11.28 9.80 0.89
CA LEU A 134 -11.13 9.16 2.19
C LEU A 134 -10.87 7.65 2.11
N CYS A 135 -10.73 7.07 0.91
CA CYS A 135 -10.37 5.65 0.74
C CYS A 135 -8.86 5.38 0.82
N GLY A 136 -8.06 6.44 0.82
CA GLY A 136 -6.60 6.40 0.90
C GLY A 136 -6.05 6.05 2.28
N THR A 137 -4.75 5.82 2.40
CA THR A 137 -4.12 5.51 3.70
C THR A 137 -4.18 6.73 4.63
N GLU A 138 -4.51 6.48 5.90
CA GLU A 138 -4.49 7.50 6.95
C GLU A 138 -3.12 7.46 7.65
N PHE A 139 -2.49 8.61 7.77
CA PHE A 139 -1.19 8.77 8.42
C PHE A 139 -1.32 9.57 9.72
N ALA A 140 -0.46 9.25 10.69
CA ALA A 140 -0.34 9.95 11.95
C ALA A 140 1.15 10.24 12.24
N PRO A 141 1.78 11.24 11.58
CA PRO A 141 3.23 11.44 11.69
C PRO A 141 3.74 11.69 13.11
N ASN A 142 2.90 12.29 13.96
CA ASN A 142 3.21 12.54 15.37
C ASN A 142 2.81 11.38 16.28
N GLY A 143 2.39 10.23 15.72
CA GLY A 143 1.86 9.07 16.43
C GLY A 143 0.33 9.08 16.59
N PRO A 144 -0.30 7.90 16.80
CA PRO A 144 -1.77 7.76 16.77
C PRO A 144 -2.53 8.57 17.83
N LYS A 145 -1.89 8.90 18.96
CA LYS A 145 -2.51 9.66 20.06
C LYS A 145 -2.41 11.18 19.91
N ASN A 146 -1.65 11.67 18.94
CA ASN A 146 -1.38 13.09 18.75
C ASN A 146 -2.12 13.65 17.53
N ASP A 147 -2.15 14.98 17.44
CA ASP A 147 -2.73 15.72 16.32
C ASP A 147 -1.86 15.64 15.04
N GLY A 148 -2.45 16.07 13.93
CA GLY A 148 -1.78 16.12 12.63
C GLY A 148 -2.04 14.91 11.73
N LYS A 149 -3.08 14.12 12.03
CA LYS A 149 -3.51 13.02 11.15
C LYS A 149 -4.07 13.54 9.84
N PHE A 150 -3.86 12.80 8.75
CA PHE A 150 -4.43 13.11 7.45
C PHE A 150 -4.55 11.86 6.59
N PHE A 151 -5.38 11.94 5.56
CA PHE A 151 -5.46 10.96 4.48
C PHE A 151 -4.63 11.42 3.29
N VAL A 152 -3.96 10.49 2.63
CA VAL A 152 -3.39 10.73 1.30
C VAL A 152 -4.38 10.16 0.28
N LYS A 153 -4.88 10.99 -0.64
CA LYS A 153 -5.86 10.57 -1.65
C LYS A 153 -5.34 9.37 -2.45
N PRO A 154 -6.14 8.35 -2.73
CA PRO A 154 -5.73 7.25 -3.60
C PRO A 154 -5.84 7.66 -5.07
N ASP A 155 -4.85 7.28 -5.88
CA ASP A 155 -4.89 7.41 -7.33
C ASP A 155 -4.68 6.05 -7.99
N ASP A 156 -5.33 5.83 -9.12
CA ASP A 156 -5.14 4.61 -9.90
C ASP A 156 -3.74 4.58 -10.51
N TYR A 157 -3.18 3.37 -10.64
CA TYR A 157 -1.87 3.11 -11.25
C TYR A 157 -0.72 3.91 -10.63
N THR A 158 -0.86 4.32 -9.37
CA THR A 158 0.06 5.24 -8.71
C THR A 158 0.62 4.63 -7.44
N TRP A 159 1.95 4.66 -7.31
CA TRP A 159 2.63 4.35 -6.07
C TRP A 159 2.65 5.59 -5.18
N LEU A 160 2.11 5.47 -3.97
CA LEU A 160 2.43 6.37 -2.86
C LEU A 160 3.69 5.85 -2.15
N ILE A 161 4.76 6.64 -2.13
CA ILE A 161 6.04 6.31 -1.48
C ILE A 161 6.29 7.21 -0.27
N TYR A 162 6.71 6.61 0.84
CA TYR A 162 6.99 7.29 2.10
C TYR A 162 7.99 6.51 2.98
N PRO A 163 8.68 7.16 3.94
CA PRO A 163 9.52 6.46 4.91
C PRO A 163 8.72 5.51 5.81
N SER A 164 9.20 4.29 5.99
CA SER A 164 8.51 3.22 6.72
C SER A 164 8.29 3.47 8.22
N GLU A 165 8.87 4.54 8.78
CA GLU A 165 8.74 4.91 10.19
C GLU A 165 7.46 5.69 10.51
N TYR A 166 6.75 6.20 9.49
CA TYR A 166 5.51 6.91 9.71
C TYR A 166 4.37 5.98 10.11
N TRP A 167 3.71 6.29 11.22
CA TRP A 167 2.50 5.61 11.64
C TRP A 167 1.40 5.80 10.62
N HIS A 168 0.77 4.69 10.25
CA HIS A 168 -0.32 4.67 9.29
C HIS A 168 -1.30 3.54 9.58
N ARG A 169 -2.46 3.61 8.92
CA ARG A 169 -3.46 2.54 8.88
C ARG A 169 -4.27 2.63 7.57
N PRO A 170 -4.86 1.52 7.10
CA PRO A 170 -5.82 1.58 6.01
C PRO A 170 -7.04 2.46 6.38
N ALA A 171 -7.57 3.18 5.39
CA ALA A 171 -8.88 3.81 5.51
C ALA A 171 -9.98 2.79 5.80
N ALA A 172 -11.02 3.24 6.52
CA ALA A 172 -12.22 2.45 6.71
C ALA A 172 -12.81 2.04 5.33
N PRO A 173 -13.22 0.77 5.15
CA PRO A 173 -13.91 0.36 3.94
C PRO A 173 -15.29 1.05 3.87
N GLN A 174 -15.65 1.54 2.69
CA GLN A 174 -16.90 2.28 2.46
C GLN A 174 -17.88 1.51 1.53
N SER A 175 -17.49 0.34 1.05
CA SER A 175 -18.28 -0.52 0.16
C SER A 175 -18.34 -1.95 0.69
N ASP A 176 -19.37 -2.69 0.29
CA ASP A 176 -19.49 -4.13 0.50
C ASP A 176 -18.64 -4.91 -0.53
N LYS A 177 -18.28 -4.26 -1.65
CA LYS A 177 -17.29 -4.77 -2.61
C LYS A 177 -15.89 -4.64 -2.02
N TYR A 178 -14.99 -5.51 -2.45
CA TYR A 178 -13.61 -5.50 -1.98
C TYR A 178 -12.79 -4.39 -2.65
N ARG A 179 -12.06 -3.63 -1.82
CA ARG A 179 -10.90 -2.83 -2.21
C ARG A 179 -9.66 -3.72 -2.18
N TYR A 180 -8.80 -3.61 -3.20
CA TYR A 180 -7.55 -4.35 -3.32
C TYR A 180 -6.36 -3.40 -3.42
N ILE A 181 -5.26 -3.74 -2.75
CA ILE A 181 -4.02 -2.94 -2.76
C ILE A 181 -2.79 -3.84 -2.86
N ILE A 182 -1.71 -3.32 -3.42
CA ILE A 182 -0.35 -3.83 -3.24
C ILE A 182 0.36 -2.92 -2.25
N ALA A 183 0.97 -3.50 -1.22
CA ALA A 183 1.91 -2.83 -0.33
C ALA A 183 3.30 -3.44 -0.51
N ALA A 184 4.34 -2.62 -0.41
CA ALA A 184 5.71 -3.07 -0.51
C ALA A 184 6.64 -2.27 0.41
N ASP A 185 7.65 -2.94 0.94
CA ASP A 185 8.74 -2.34 1.71
C ASP A 185 10.07 -2.69 1.08
N VAL A 186 11.03 -1.77 1.16
CA VAL A 186 12.42 -2.03 0.78
C VAL A 186 13.40 -1.34 1.73
N GLU A 187 14.43 -2.07 2.13
CA GLU A 187 15.55 -1.54 2.90
C GLU A 187 16.44 -0.66 2.01
N ILE A 188 16.88 0.48 2.54
CA ILE A 188 17.85 1.38 1.91
C ILE A 188 19.20 1.18 2.60
N LEU A 189 20.17 0.65 1.84
CA LEU A 189 21.51 0.36 2.33
C LEU A 189 22.41 1.57 2.14
N SER A 190 23.19 1.89 3.18
CA SER A 190 24.26 2.89 3.16
C SER A 190 25.39 2.52 2.19
#